data_AF-A0A4Q1ZSC5-F1
#
_entry.id   AF-A0A4Q1ZSC5-F1
#
_cell.length_a   1.000
_cell.length_b   1.000
_cell.length_c   1.000
_cell.angle_alpha   90.00
_cell.angle_beta   90.00
_cell.angle_gamma   90.00
#
_symmetry.space_group_name_H-M   'P 1'
#
loop_
_entity.id
_entity.type
_entity.pdbx_description
1 polymer ?
#
loop_
_entity_poly.entity_id
_entity_poly.type
_entity_poly.pdbx_seq_one_letter_code
_entity_poly.pdbx_strand_id
1 'polypeptide(L)'
;MILTYVLFYALSPDKTVRAFNYVSKILLEVLPILAMVYVFMLGFSFINEKKLKKTIEKAPMLLKYTLMSLLGTLSHGPIYAWYPFLNELHGKGLSKGTMGTFLYARGIKLTLLPMLSRSLTLSSQSYSQLQH
;
A
#
# COMPACT_ATOMS: atom_id res chain seq x y z
N MET A 1 21.56 -33.31 4.10
CA MET A 1 21.61 -31.85 4.30
C MET A 1 23.02 -31.38 4.68
N ILE A 2 23.62 -31.82 5.79
CA ILE A 2 25.00 -31.43 6.15
C ILE A 2 26.06 -32.12 5.26
N LEU A 3 25.88 -33.41 4.97
CA LEU A 3 26.81 -34.18 4.12
C LEU A 3 26.96 -33.59 2.71
N THR A 4 25.87 -33.06 2.15
CA THR A 4 25.84 -32.44 0.81
C THR A 4 26.64 -31.13 0.76
N TYR A 5 26.65 -30.34 1.85
CA TYR A 5 27.46 -29.12 1.92
C TYR A 5 28.96 -29.42 2.03
N VAL A 6 29.32 -30.43 2.82
CA VAL A 6 30.72 -30.87 2.98
C VAL A 6 31.27 -31.42 1.65
N LEU A 7 30.46 -32.21 0.93
CA LEU A 7 30.83 -32.73 -0.39
C LEU A 7 31.01 -31.61 -1.44
N PHE A 8 30.16 -30.57 -1.40
CA PHE A 8 30.23 -29.43 -2.31
C PHE A 8 31.45 -28.53 -2.06
N TYR A 9 31.83 -28.37 -0.79
CA TYR A 9 33.04 -27.64 -0.39
C TYR A 9 34.31 -28.33 -0.89
N ALA A 10 34.36 -29.67 -0.87
CA ALA A 10 35.50 -30.45 -1.36
C ALA A 10 35.64 -30.45 -2.90
N LEU A 11 34.53 -30.34 -3.65
CA LEU A 11 34.52 -30.39 -5.12
C LEU A 11 34.78 -29.04 -5.80
N SER A 12 34.44 -27.92 -5.15
CA SER A 12 34.63 -26.57 -5.68
C SER A 12 34.55 -25.52 -4.56
N PRO A 13 35.62 -25.34 -3.77
CA PRO A 13 35.64 -24.39 -2.64
C PRO A 13 35.34 -22.96 -3.11
N ASP A 14 35.86 -22.56 -4.27
CA ASP A 14 35.63 -21.23 -4.85
C ASP A 14 34.16 -20.96 -5.18
N LYS A 15 33.42 -21.97 -5.65
CA LYS A 15 32.00 -21.80 -6.01
C LYS A 15 31.14 -21.66 -4.76
N THR A 16 31.47 -22.38 -3.70
CA THR A 16 30.76 -22.35 -2.41
C THR A 16 30.96 -21.01 -1.70
N VAL A 17 32.20 -20.50 -1.66
CA VAL A 17 32.51 -19.18 -1.06
C VAL A 17 31.86 -18.06 -1.87
N ARG A 18 31.87 -18.14 -3.21
CA ARG A 18 31.16 -17.16 -4.06
C ARG A 18 29.66 -17.14 -3.79
N ALA A 19 29.00 -18.31 -3.75
CA ALA A 19 27.58 -18.40 -3.45
C ALA A 19 27.23 -17.80 -2.08
N PHE A 20 28.05 -18.05 -1.06
CA PHE A 20 27.88 -17.47 0.27
C PHE A 20 28.01 -15.93 0.27
N ASN A 21 28.99 -15.39 -0.48
CA ASN A 21 29.14 -13.95 -0.65
C ASN A 21 27.94 -13.33 -1.40
N TYR A 22 27.41 -14.01 -2.42
CA TYR A 22 26.21 -13.54 -3.13
C TYR A 22 24.99 -13.48 -2.21
N VAL A 23 24.73 -14.55 -1.44
CA VAL A 23 23.63 -14.57 -0.47
C VAL A 23 23.80 -13.48 0.58
N SER A 24 25.00 -13.33 1.13
CA SER A 24 25.28 -12.28 2.12
C SER A 24 25.08 -10.88 1.54
N LYS A 25 25.49 -10.66 0.28
CA LYS A 25 25.30 -9.39 -0.41
C LYS A 25 23.82 -9.08 -0.62
N ILE A 26 23.04 -10.04 -1.13
CA ILE A 26 21.58 -9.88 -1.30
C ILE A 26 20.91 -9.63 0.05
N LEU A 27 21.30 -10.36 1.10
CA LEU A 27 20.76 -10.19 2.43
C LEU A 27 21.01 -8.77 2.95
N LEU A 28 22.23 -8.26 2.81
CA LEU A 28 22.60 -6.88 3.19
C LEU A 28 21.89 -5.82 2.34
N GLU A 29 21.55 -6.13 1.09
CA GLU A 29 20.83 -5.23 0.19
C GLU A 29 19.32 -5.16 0.49
N VAL A 30 18.72 -6.27 0.94
CA VAL A 30 17.30 -6.32 1.34
C VAL A 30 17.11 -5.86 2.80
N LEU A 31 18.12 -6.02 3.66
CA LEU A 31 18.11 -5.57 5.06
C LEU A 31 17.64 -4.12 5.26
N PRO A 32 18.14 -3.10 4.53
CA PRO A 32 17.68 -1.72 4.70
C PRO A 32 16.20 -1.54 4.35
N ILE A 33 15.68 -2.28 3.37
CA ILE A 33 14.26 -2.24 2.98
C ILE A 33 13.40 -2.83 4.10
N LEU A 34 13.81 -3.98 4.66
CA LEU A 34 13.15 -4.59 5.82
C LEU A 34 13.18 -3.67 7.04
N ALA A 35 14.32 -3.07 7.34
CA ALA A 35 14.48 -2.13 8.44
C ALA A 35 13.55 -0.92 8.27
N MET A 36 13.47 -0.35 7.06
CA MET A 36 12.56 0.75 6.74
C MET A 36 11.09 0.35 6.98
N VAL A 37 10.65 -0.80 6.47
CA VAL A 37 9.29 -1.30 6.68
C VAL A 37 8.99 -1.52 8.16
N TYR A 38 9.94 -2.07 8.92
CA TYR A 38 9.80 -2.30 10.35
C TYR A 38 9.68 -0.99 11.14
N VAL A 39 10.47 0.04 10.80
CA VAL A 39 10.37 1.38 11.39
C VAL A 39 9.00 2.00 11.11
N PHE A 40 8.49 1.89 9.88
CA PHE A 40 7.13 2.34 9.56
C PHE A 40 6.09 1.61 10.41
N MET A 41 6.17 0.28 10.49
CA MET A 41 5.21 -0.54 11.25
C MET A 41 5.21 -0.19 12.74
N LEU A 42 6.40 -0.02 13.35
CA LEU A 42 6.54 0.44 14.73
C LEU A 42 5.95 1.85 14.89
N GLY A 43 6.24 2.78 13.98
CA GLY A 43 5.69 4.13 13.98
C GLY A 43 4.16 4.14 14.04
N PHE A 44 3.50 3.27 13.25
CA PHE A 44 2.04 3.09 13.30
C PHE A 44 1.56 2.46 14.62
N SER A 45 2.31 1.52 15.19
CA SER A 45 1.96 0.88 16.47
C SER A 45 1.94 1.86 17.65
N PHE A 46 2.76 2.91 17.64
CA PHE A 46 2.74 3.96 18.67
C PHE A 46 1.54 4.93 18.55
N ILE A 47 0.76 4.85 17.47
CA ILE A 47 -0.38 5.73 17.26
C ILE A 47 -1.57 5.23 18.09
N ASN A 48 -1.79 5.89 19.22
CA ASN A 48 -2.89 5.60 20.12
C ASN A 48 -4.25 5.88 19.43
N GLU A 49 -5.04 4.84 19.18
CA GLU A 49 -6.26 4.88 18.35
C GLU A 49 -7.26 5.96 18.77
N LYS A 50 -7.40 6.17 20.09
CA LYS A 50 -8.32 7.17 20.66
C LYS A 50 -7.88 8.60 20.37
N LYS A 51 -6.58 8.87 20.43
CA LYS A 51 -6.01 10.19 20.09
C LYS A 51 -6.09 10.41 18.58
N LEU A 52 -5.82 9.38 17.79
CA LEU A 52 -5.89 9.45 16.34
C LEU A 52 -7.30 9.77 15.85
N LYS A 53 -8.33 9.10 16.37
CA LYS A 53 -9.73 9.38 16.01
C LYS A 53 -10.11 10.83 16.31
N LYS A 54 -9.78 11.33 17.51
CA LYS A 54 -10.07 12.72 17.90
C LYS A 54 -9.31 13.74 17.05
N THR A 55 -8.07 13.46 16.69
CA THR A 55 -7.25 14.31 15.82
C THR A 55 -7.74 14.29 14.37
N ILE A 56 -8.11 13.12 13.84
CA ILE A 56 -8.67 12.98 12.49
C ILE A 56 -10.04 13.65 12.41
N GLU A 57 -10.90 13.51 13.40
CA GLU A 57 -12.20 14.18 13.44
C GLU A 57 -12.03 15.71 13.45
N LYS A 58 -11.18 16.23 14.35
CA LYS A 58 -10.95 17.68 14.52
C LYS A 58 -10.07 18.32 13.45
N ALA A 59 -9.37 17.54 12.63
CA ALA A 59 -8.51 18.10 11.60
C ALA A 59 -9.33 18.91 10.56
N PRO A 60 -8.79 20.03 10.05
CA PRO A 60 -9.44 20.79 8.97
C PRO A 60 -9.62 19.92 7.73
N MET A 61 -10.72 20.13 7.00
CA MET A 61 -10.98 19.38 5.77
C MET A 61 -9.82 19.49 4.78
N LEU A 62 -9.28 20.68 4.56
CA LEU A 62 -8.13 20.90 3.67
C LEU A 62 -6.91 20.03 4.04
N LEU A 63 -6.56 19.98 5.34
CA LEU A 63 -5.43 19.19 5.83
C LEU A 63 -5.62 17.70 5.57
N LYS A 64 -6.85 17.18 5.76
CA LYS A 64 -7.17 15.78 5.47
C LYS A 64 -6.93 15.45 4.00
N TYR A 65 -7.36 16.31 3.07
CA TYR A 65 -7.20 16.09 1.63
C TYR A 65 -5.74 16.19 1.19
N THR A 66 -4.99 17.18 1.67
CA THR A 66 -3.56 17.32 1.34
C THR A 66 -2.74 16.13 1.85
N LEU A 67 -2.97 15.72 3.11
CA LEU A 67 -2.29 14.56 3.69
C LEU A 67 -2.61 13.28 2.92
N MET A 68 -3.88 13.10 2.56
CA MET A 68 -4.31 11.90 1.85
C MET A 68 -3.81 11.86 0.39
N SER A 69 -3.68 13.01 -0.26
CA SER A 69 -3.07 13.14 -1.58
C SER A 69 -1.59 12.75 -1.54
N LEU A 70 -0.83 13.27 -0.56
CA LEU A 70 0.57 12.91 -0.35
C LEU A 70 0.74 11.42 -0.03
N LEU A 71 -0.09 10.88 0.87
CA LEU A 71 -0.09 9.45 1.19
C LEU A 71 -0.42 8.60 -0.02
N GLY A 72 -1.38 9.00 -0.86
CA GLY A 72 -1.76 8.31 -2.08
C GLY A 72 -0.61 8.25 -3.10
N THR A 73 0.08 9.37 -3.32
CA THR A 73 1.23 9.47 -4.23
C THR A 73 2.45 8.69 -3.74
N LEU A 74 2.72 8.68 -2.43
CA LEU A 74 3.84 7.92 -1.85
C LEU A 74 3.54 6.41 -1.78
N SER A 75 2.27 6.02 -1.70
CA SER A 75 1.82 4.63 -1.57
C SER A 75 1.97 3.82 -2.86
N HIS A 76 3.20 3.43 -3.17
CA HIS A 76 3.53 2.51 -4.24
C HIS A 76 3.32 1.06 -3.76
N GLY A 77 2.43 0.31 -4.41
CA GLY A 77 2.13 -1.08 -4.04
C GLY A 77 0.78 -1.54 -4.62
N PRO A 78 0.36 -2.80 -4.38
CA PRO A 78 -0.90 -3.35 -4.89
C PRO A 78 -2.13 -2.65 -4.29
N ILE A 79 -3.15 -2.32 -5.10
CA ILE A 79 -4.27 -1.48 -4.65
C ILE A 79 -4.98 -2.02 -3.41
N TYR A 80 -5.16 -3.35 -3.39
CA TYR A 80 -5.92 -4.07 -2.40
C TYR A 80 -5.33 -4.01 -0.98
N ALA A 81 -4.00 -3.89 -0.85
CA ALA A 81 -3.33 -3.86 0.45
C ALA A 81 -3.72 -2.65 1.30
N TRP A 82 -4.27 -1.60 0.68
CA TRP A 82 -4.61 -0.35 1.36
C TRP A 82 -6.09 -0.23 1.70
N TYR A 83 -6.96 -1.10 1.19
CA TYR A 83 -8.36 -1.13 1.63
C TYR A 83 -8.53 -1.35 3.13
N PRO A 84 -7.83 -2.30 3.80
CA PRO A 84 -7.97 -2.46 5.25
C PRO A 84 -7.54 -1.20 6.01
N PHE A 85 -6.45 -0.55 5.58
CA PHE A 85 -5.98 0.72 6.16
C PHE A 85 -7.00 1.86 5.97
N LEU A 86 -7.54 2.01 4.77
CA LEU A 86 -8.59 3.00 4.49
C LEU A 86 -9.85 2.71 5.31
N ASN A 87 -10.24 1.45 5.45
CA ASN A 87 -11.40 1.06 6.24
C ASN A 87 -11.22 1.38 7.73
N GLU A 88 -10.02 1.19 8.27
CA GLU A 88 -9.68 1.58 9.63
C GLU A 88 -9.76 3.10 9.84
N LEU A 89 -9.25 3.88 8.88
CA LEU A 89 -9.38 5.34 8.90
C LEU A 89 -10.85 5.80 8.76
N HIS A 90 -11.68 5.05 8.01
CA HIS A 90 -13.13 5.31 7.91
C HIS A 90 -13.79 5.17 9.28
N GLY A 91 -13.50 4.08 9.99
CA GLY A 91 -13.97 3.85 11.36
C GLY A 91 -13.51 4.93 12.35
N LYS A 92 -12.42 5.64 12.03
CA LYS A 92 -11.87 6.76 12.80
C LYS A 92 -12.35 8.14 12.33
N GLY A 93 -13.38 8.22 11.49
CA GLY A 93 -14.04 9.48 11.10
C GLY A 93 -13.49 10.15 9.83
N LEU A 94 -12.69 9.43 9.03
CA LEU A 94 -12.28 9.92 7.72
C LEU A 94 -13.45 9.83 6.73
N SER A 95 -13.72 10.92 5.99
CA SER A 95 -14.83 10.95 5.04
C SER A 95 -14.52 10.13 3.78
N LYS A 96 -15.58 9.63 3.13
CA LYS A 96 -15.46 8.94 1.83
C LYS A 96 -14.82 9.83 0.75
N GLY A 97 -15.04 11.15 0.80
CA GLY A 97 -14.44 12.11 -0.13
C GLY A 97 -12.91 12.16 -0.01
N THR A 98 -12.37 12.17 1.20
CA THR A 98 -10.92 12.15 1.43
C THR A 98 -10.30 10.81 1.03
N MET A 99 -10.99 9.69 1.25
CA MET A 99 -10.56 8.38 0.71
C MET A 99 -10.54 8.35 -0.80
N GLY A 100 -11.53 8.98 -1.44
CA GLY A 100 -11.54 9.20 -2.88
C GLY A 100 -10.29 9.95 -3.34
N THR A 101 -9.83 10.95 -2.59
CA THR A 101 -8.58 11.67 -2.88
C THR A 101 -7.34 10.80 -2.71
N PHE A 102 -7.27 9.93 -1.70
CA PHE A 102 -6.20 8.93 -1.59
C PHE A 102 -6.13 8.06 -2.85
N LEU A 103 -7.28 7.49 -3.20
CA LEU A 103 -7.41 6.55 -4.32
C LEU A 103 -7.18 7.26 -5.65
N TYR A 104 -7.54 8.54 -5.76
CA TYR A 104 -7.29 9.37 -6.92
C TYR A 104 -5.81 9.70 -7.07
N ALA A 105 -5.16 10.19 -6.01
CA ALA A 105 -3.73 10.50 -6.01
C ALA A 105 -2.86 9.26 -6.26
N ARG A 106 -3.29 8.10 -5.74
CA ARG A 106 -2.66 6.80 -5.99
C ARG A 106 -3.00 6.20 -7.36
N GLY A 107 -4.23 6.42 -7.80
CA GLY A 107 -4.90 5.75 -8.91
C GLY A 107 -4.93 6.57 -10.18
N ILE A 108 -3.93 7.41 -10.43
CA ILE A 108 -3.61 7.89 -11.78
C ILE A 108 -3.10 6.70 -12.62
N LYS A 109 -3.97 5.72 -12.82
CA LYS A 109 -3.93 4.66 -13.81
C LYS A 109 -5.35 4.52 -14.35
N LEU A 110 -5.48 4.77 -15.64
CA LEU A 110 -6.69 4.82 -16.48
C LEU A 110 -7.67 3.62 -16.38
N THR A 111 -7.43 2.64 -15.53
CA THR A 111 -8.12 1.35 -15.50
C THR A 111 -9.53 1.39 -14.88
N LEU A 112 -9.85 2.38 -14.03
CA LEU A 112 -11.17 2.48 -13.37
C LEU A 112 -12.14 3.44 -14.07
N LEU A 113 -11.66 4.29 -14.99
CA LEU A 113 -12.49 5.14 -15.86
C LEU A 113 -13.54 4.35 -16.69
N PRO A 114 -13.23 3.16 -17.26
CA PRO A 114 -14.19 2.40 -18.05
C PRO A 114 -15.39 1.88 -17.24
N MET A 115 -15.22 1.62 -15.93
CA MET A 115 -16.32 1.15 -15.09
C MET A 115 -17.24 2.30 -14.70
N LEU A 116 -16.69 3.48 -14.47
CA LEU A 116 -17.47 4.68 -14.16
C LEU A 116 -18.33 5.10 -15.35
N SER A 117 -17.77 5.13 -16.57
CA SER A 117 -18.52 5.46 -17.79
C SER A 117 -19.68 4.48 -18.03
N ARG A 118 -19.43 3.18 -17.84
CA ARG A 118 -20.47 2.14 -17.98
C ARG A 118 -21.66 2.36 -17.03
N SER A 119 -21.41 2.73 -15.76
CA SER A 119 -22.48 2.98 -14.79
C SER A 119 -23.31 4.23 -15.10
N LEU A 120 -22.67 5.28 -15.63
CA LEU A 120 -23.34 6.50 -16.05
C LEU A 120 -24.22 6.26 -17.28
N THR A 121 -23.74 5.47 -18.26
CA THR A 121 -24.52 5.06 -19.44
C THR A 121 -25.72 4.18 -19.07
N LEU A 122 -25.60 3.29 -18.09
CA LEU A 122 -26.73 2.48 -17.63
C LEU A 122 -27.80 3.32 -16.91
N SER A 123 -27.38 4.33 -16.14
CA SER A 123 -28.32 5.25 -15.48
C SER A 123 -29.11 6.08 -16.48
N SER A 124 -28.48 6.59 -17.56
CA SER A 124 -29.17 7.41 -18.57
C SER A 124 -30.16 6.61 -19.42
N GLN A 125 -29.91 5.31 -19.65
CA GLN A 125 -30.86 4.44 -20.35
C GLN A 125 -32.08 4.03 -19.51
N SER A 126 -31.94 3.91 -18.18
CA SER A 126 -33.10 3.68 -17.32
C SER A 126 -34.06 4.88 -17.29
N TYR A 127 -33.58 6.11 -17.42
CA TYR A 127 -34.45 7.30 -17.48
C TYR A 127 -35.20 7.43 -18.82
N SER A 128 -34.62 6.98 -19.94
CA SER A 128 -35.29 7.02 -21.25
C SER A 128 -36.36 5.95 -21.44
N GLN A 129 -36.33 4.87 -20.65
CA GLN A 129 -37.34 3.80 -20.68
C GLN A 129 -38.57 4.10 -19.81
N LEU A 130 -38.49 5.10 -18.92
CA LEU A 130 -39.61 5.53 -18.07
C LEU A 130 -40.43 6.68 -18.69
N GLN A 131 -40.05 7.15 -19.88
CA GLN A 131 -40.74 8.22 -20.63
C GLN A 131 -41.49 7.72 -21.87
N HIS A 132 -41.62 6.39 -22.05
CA HIS A 132 -42.45 5.76 -23.06
C HIS A 132 -43.50 4.84 -22.43
#